data_AF-A0A395GWX1-F1
#
_entry.id   AF-A0A395GWX1-F1
#
_cell.length_a   1.000
_cell.length_b   1.000
_cell.length_c   1.000
_cell.angle_alpha   90.00
_cell.angle_beta   90.00
_cell.angle_gamma   90.00
#
_symmetry.space_group_name_H-M   'P 1'
#
loop_
_entity.id
_entity.type
_entity.pdbx_description
1 polymer ?
#
loop_
_entity_poly.entity_id
_entity_poly.type
_entity_poly.pdbx_seq_one_letter_code
_entity_poly.pdbx_strand_id
1 'polypeptide(L)'
;MDAERFQMVRQRVRARVKKTAVVHHDLTRIFNATKNFSRTALTNGDLESLGIKLSHLDLEGDPHGGHQTFYQPLPKSELPAIDWGSIEFSNWTEGDSDEVHRVEYTLQHVSNEVWCSWLVDDKQVSWVQQGCYHEEPRVASGEHTPDVPYEWQTCAEFEASSIDIPHCGFRLYHYAQPEEPLRRSEVLPIVGYMRWRLTQFDYIRHYTFPVVVISIFRSKVRILHAYHDGNHLHISKSHFVDFKENKRGNYELLVRWIHGVPCGDTTAPLSIEGEELDESTSKVIDHTLKRFLRKSRAQG
;
A
#
# COMPACT_ATOMS: atom_id res chain seq x y z
N MET A 1 -26.83 -21.17 8.92
CA MET A 1 -26.09 -21.77 7.79
C MET A 1 -26.25 -23.28 7.87
N ASP A 2 -26.86 -23.88 6.86
CA ASP A 2 -26.94 -25.33 6.68
C ASP A 2 -25.56 -25.93 6.33
N ALA A 3 -25.47 -27.27 6.36
CA ALA A 3 -24.22 -28.00 6.14
C ALA A 3 -23.67 -27.83 4.71
N GLU A 4 -24.56 -27.68 3.72
CA GLU A 4 -24.21 -27.53 2.32
C GLU A 4 -23.53 -26.17 2.07
N ARG A 5 -24.12 -25.08 2.58
CA ARG A 5 -23.56 -23.74 2.50
C ARG A 5 -22.22 -23.64 3.23
N PHE A 6 -22.05 -24.33 4.35
CA PHE A 6 -20.75 -24.40 5.04
C PHE A 6 -19.69 -25.07 4.17
N GLN A 7 -20.01 -26.20 3.54
CA GLN A 7 -19.09 -26.92 2.67
C GLN A 7 -18.70 -26.07 1.46
N MET A 8 -19.65 -25.33 0.87
CA MET A 8 -19.37 -24.40 -0.23
C MET A 8 -18.42 -23.27 0.19
N VAL A 9 -18.67 -22.63 1.34
CA VAL A 9 -17.79 -21.56 1.86
C VAL A 9 -16.40 -22.13 2.14
N ARG A 10 -16.32 -23.30 2.77
CA ARG A 10 -15.06 -23.99 3.04
C ARG A 10 -14.26 -24.26 1.77
N GLN A 11 -14.90 -24.76 0.71
CA GLN A 11 -14.24 -24.99 -0.59
C GLN A 11 -13.73 -23.69 -1.21
N ARG A 12 -14.53 -22.63 -1.22
CA ARG A 12 -14.13 -21.31 -1.75
C ARG A 12 -12.93 -20.74 -0.99
N VAL A 13 -12.96 -20.80 0.33
CA VAL A 13 -11.86 -20.31 1.18
C VAL A 13 -10.60 -21.11 0.93
N ARG A 14 -10.68 -22.44 0.86
CA ARG A 14 -9.51 -23.28 0.54
C ARG A 14 -8.97 -22.96 -0.85
N ALA A 15 -9.82 -22.86 -1.87
CA ALA A 15 -9.40 -22.49 -3.22
C ALA A 15 -8.69 -21.13 -3.27
N ARG A 16 -9.18 -20.14 -2.51
CA ARG A 16 -8.51 -18.86 -2.35
C ARG A 16 -7.14 -19.02 -1.72
N VAL A 17 -7.08 -19.67 -0.54
CA VAL A 17 -5.84 -19.82 0.22
C VAL A 17 -4.77 -20.51 -0.62
N LYS A 18 -5.12 -21.56 -1.38
CA LYS A 18 -4.21 -22.25 -2.30
C LYS A 18 -3.51 -21.29 -3.28
N LYS A 19 -4.26 -20.37 -3.90
CA LYS A 19 -3.69 -19.40 -4.85
C LYS A 19 -2.91 -18.29 -4.15
N THR A 20 -3.43 -17.76 -3.04
CA THR A 20 -2.76 -16.68 -2.32
C THR A 20 -1.51 -17.12 -1.58
N ALA A 21 -1.37 -18.41 -1.27
CA ALA A 21 -0.16 -18.94 -0.66
C ALA A 21 1.02 -18.92 -1.64
N VAL A 22 0.79 -19.20 -2.94
CA VAL A 22 1.79 -19.00 -4.00
C VAL A 22 2.27 -17.55 -4.04
N VAL A 23 1.34 -16.59 -4.01
CA VAL A 23 1.67 -15.16 -3.96
C VAL A 23 2.45 -14.79 -2.69
N HIS A 24 2.00 -15.30 -1.54
CA HIS A 24 2.68 -15.05 -0.27
C HIS A 24 4.13 -15.58 -0.28
N HIS A 25 4.36 -16.77 -0.84
CA HIS A 25 5.69 -17.33 -1.01
C HIS A 25 6.56 -16.49 -1.94
N ASP A 26 6.02 -16.03 -3.08
CA ASP A 26 6.77 -15.19 -4.00
C ASP A 26 7.13 -13.82 -3.38
N LEU A 27 6.17 -13.15 -2.73
CA LEU A 27 6.45 -11.91 -2.02
C LEU A 27 7.48 -12.10 -0.90
N THR A 28 7.46 -13.25 -0.21
CA THR A 28 8.46 -13.58 0.81
C THR A 28 9.84 -13.79 0.19
N ARG A 29 9.93 -14.45 -0.97
CA ARG A 29 11.16 -14.57 -1.76
C ARG A 29 11.68 -13.20 -2.18
N ILE A 30 10.82 -12.33 -2.72
CA ILE A 30 11.18 -10.96 -3.11
C ILE A 30 11.69 -10.18 -1.90
N PHE A 31 10.99 -10.23 -0.77
CA PHE A 31 11.38 -9.54 0.46
C PHE A 31 12.79 -9.97 0.92
N ASN A 32 13.02 -11.27 1.03
CA ASN A 32 14.30 -11.80 1.49
C ASN A 32 15.46 -11.50 0.52
N ALA A 33 15.23 -11.65 -0.78
CA ALA A 33 16.24 -11.33 -1.79
C ALA A 33 16.56 -9.84 -1.80
N THR A 34 15.55 -8.99 -1.74
CA THR A 34 15.68 -7.53 -1.68
C THR A 34 16.45 -7.10 -0.43
N LYS A 35 16.17 -7.68 0.73
CA LYS A 35 16.89 -7.41 1.99
C LYS A 35 18.39 -7.72 1.91
N ASN A 36 18.79 -8.65 1.06
CA ASN A 36 20.17 -9.10 0.94
C ASN A 36 21.00 -8.29 -0.08
N PHE A 37 20.42 -7.36 -0.84
CA PHE A 37 21.21 -6.55 -1.76
C PHE A 37 22.12 -5.58 -0.99
N SER A 38 23.39 -5.48 -1.38
CA SER A 38 24.30 -4.48 -0.79
C SER A 38 24.05 -3.05 -1.27
N ARG A 39 23.28 -2.86 -2.35
CA ARG A 39 22.95 -1.56 -2.95
C ARG A 39 21.51 -1.16 -2.66
N THR A 40 21.27 0.14 -2.55
CA THR A 40 19.93 0.70 -2.28
C THR A 40 19.09 0.89 -3.55
N ALA A 41 19.71 1.16 -4.70
CA ALA A 41 19.02 1.26 -6.00
C ALA A 41 18.99 -0.10 -6.72
N LEU A 42 17.84 -0.48 -7.25
CA LEU A 42 17.67 -1.72 -8.03
C LEU A 42 18.02 -1.46 -9.51
N THR A 43 18.76 -2.39 -10.09
CA THR A 43 19.07 -2.45 -11.52
C THR A 43 17.99 -3.22 -12.28
N ASN A 44 17.97 -3.12 -13.61
CA ASN A 44 17.04 -3.92 -14.42
C ASN A 44 17.22 -5.43 -14.20
N GLY A 45 18.46 -5.90 -14.01
CA GLY A 45 18.73 -7.30 -13.66
C GLY A 45 18.17 -7.70 -12.29
N ASP A 46 18.15 -6.79 -11.31
CA ASP A 46 17.49 -7.04 -10.03
C ASP A 46 15.98 -7.18 -10.23
N LEU A 47 15.36 -6.27 -10.99
CA LEU A 47 13.92 -6.31 -11.27
C LEU A 47 13.52 -7.62 -11.98
N GLU A 48 14.29 -8.04 -12.98
CA GLU A 48 14.07 -9.31 -13.68
C GLU A 48 14.21 -10.51 -12.73
N SER A 49 15.27 -10.57 -11.92
CA SER A 49 15.49 -11.68 -10.98
C SER A 49 14.44 -11.75 -9.85
N LEU A 50 13.90 -10.59 -9.46
CA LEU A 50 12.82 -10.50 -8.48
C LEU A 50 11.45 -10.76 -9.10
N GLY A 51 11.30 -10.80 -10.43
CA GLY A 51 9.99 -10.92 -11.07
C GLY A 51 9.16 -9.64 -10.94
N ILE A 52 9.81 -8.48 -10.84
CA ILE A 52 9.16 -7.17 -10.73
C ILE A 52 8.96 -6.59 -12.13
N LYS A 53 7.72 -6.26 -12.47
CA LYS A 53 7.36 -5.52 -13.68
C LYS A 53 7.18 -4.05 -13.33
N LEU A 54 8.12 -3.23 -13.80
CA LEU A 54 8.08 -1.78 -13.60
C LEU A 54 7.36 -1.12 -14.79
N SER A 55 6.44 -0.22 -14.49
CA SER A 55 5.78 0.61 -15.51
C SER A 55 5.66 2.07 -15.05
N HIS A 56 5.27 2.96 -15.98
CA HIS A 56 5.08 4.37 -15.70
C HIS A 56 3.69 4.62 -15.09
N LEU A 57 3.62 5.47 -14.08
CA LEU A 57 2.37 5.96 -13.50
C LEU A 57 2.14 7.42 -13.92
N ASP A 58 1.07 7.65 -14.68
CA ASP A 58 0.56 9.00 -14.89
C ASP A 58 -0.21 9.47 -13.65
N LEU A 59 0.13 10.67 -13.19
CA LEU A 59 -0.40 11.27 -11.98
C LEU A 59 -1.77 11.92 -12.18
N GLU A 60 -2.16 12.22 -13.42
CA GLU A 60 -3.47 12.80 -13.71
C GLU A 60 -4.55 11.75 -14.02
N GLY A 61 -4.15 10.49 -14.16
CA GLY A 61 -5.06 9.35 -14.16
C GLY A 61 -5.41 8.84 -15.55
N ASP A 62 -4.69 9.22 -16.60
CA ASP A 62 -4.83 8.56 -17.90
C ASP A 62 -4.19 7.16 -17.82
N PRO A 63 -4.97 6.07 -17.95
CA PRO A 63 -4.41 4.73 -17.96
C PRO A 63 -3.58 4.54 -19.23
N HIS A 64 -2.27 4.74 -19.13
CA HIS A 64 -1.35 4.41 -20.20
C HIS A 64 -0.95 2.94 -20.15
N GLY A 65 -1.31 2.21 -21.21
CA GLY A 65 -1.05 0.78 -21.34
C GLY A 65 -2.11 -0.06 -20.64
N GLY A 66 -2.58 -1.13 -21.29
CA GLY A 66 -3.69 -1.99 -20.84
C GLY A 66 -3.43 -2.83 -19.58
N HIS A 67 -2.65 -2.30 -18.63
CA HIS A 67 -2.43 -2.90 -17.33
C HIS A 67 -3.63 -2.64 -16.42
N GLN A 68 -3.94 -3.60 -15.56
CA GLN A 68 -4.97 -3.46 -14.55
C GLN A 68 -4.56 -2.37 -13.55
N THR A 69 -5.44 -1.39 -13.34
CA THR A 69 -5.29 -0.38 -12.29
C THR A 69 -6.17 -0.74 -11.08
N PHE A 70 -5.64 -0.46 -9.90
CA PHE A 70 -6.34 -0.64 -8.63
C PHE A 70 -6.45 0.67 -7.83
N TYR A 71 -5.85 1.74 -8.33
CA TYR A 71 -5.91 3.06 -7.72
C TYR A 71 -6.12 4.13 -8.78
N GLN A 72 -6.95 5.11 -8.45
CA GLN A 72 -7.08 6.34 -9.21
C GLN A 72 -6.99 7.54 -8.27
N PRO A 73 -6.45 8.69 -8.73
CA PRO A 73 -6.52 9.89 -7.93
C PRO A 73 -7.98 10.30 -7.72
N LEU A 74 -8.29 10.84 -6.54
CA LEU A 74 -9.57 11.48 -6.29
C LEU A 74 -9.84 12.52 -7.40
N PRO A 75 -11.02 12.55 -8.03
CA PRO A 75 -11.34 13.57 -9.02
C PRO A 75 -11.18 14.98 -8.45
N LYS A 76 -10.63 15.92 -9.23
CA LYS A 76 -10.45 17.32 -8.77
C LYS A 76 -11.78 17.94 -8.31
N SER A 77 -12.90 17.55 -8.92
CA SER A 77 -14.25 18.00 -8.55
C SER A 77 -14.75 17.46 -7.20
N GLU A 78 -14.13 16.41 -6.67
CA GLU A 78 -14.49 15.81 -5.38
C GLU A 78 -13.54 16.22 -4.24
N LEU A 79 -12.44 16.90 -4.57
CA LEU A 79 -11.54 17.48 -3.58
C LEU A 79 -12.23 18.70 -2.96
N PRO A 80 -12.45 18.75 -1.64
CA PRO A 80 -13.03 19.92 -1.00
C PRO A 80 -12.09 21.12 -1.11
N ALA A 81 -12.65 22.31 -1.01
CA ALA A 81 -11.85 23.54 -1.00
C ALA A 81 -10.94 23.55 0.24
N ILE A 82 -9.66 23.81 0.02
CA ILE A 82 -8.66 23.85 1.09
C ILE A 82 -8.44 25.30 1.50
N ASP A 83 -8.61 25.61 2.78
CA ASP A 83 -8.26 26.91 3.33
C ASP A 83 -6.74 27.02 3.48
N TRP A 84 -6.08 27.44 2.40
CA TRP A 84 -4.63 27.64 2.43
C TRP A 84 -4.15 28.73 3.38
N GLY A 85 -5.05 29.54 3.96
CA GLY A 85 -4.73 30.49 5.02
C GLY A 85 -4.54 29.83 6.39
N SER A 86 -5.15 28.67 6.62
CA SER A 86 -5.02 27.89 7.86
C SER A 86 -3.82 26.92 7.83
N ILE A 87 -3.27 26.64 6.65
CA ILE A 87 -2.14 25.73 6.48
C ILE A 87 -0.82 26.40 6.91
N GLU A 88 -0.25 25.90 8.01
CA GLU A 88 1.09 26.29 8.45
C GLU A 88 2.16 25.58 7.62
N PHE A 89 2.87 26.36 6.81
CA PHE A 89 4.08 25.87 6.13
C PHE A 89 5.24 25.85 7.11
N SER A 90 5.88 24.69 7.26
CA SER A 90 7.06 24.55 8.11
C SER A 90 8.25 25.36 7.56
N ASN A 91 8.82 26.21 8.42
CA ASN A 91 10.14 26.83 8.20
C ASN A 91 11.21 25.76 8.39
N TRP A 92 12.10 25.59 7.42
CA TRP A 92 13.08 24.50 7.40
C TRP A 92 14.46 25.00 6.97
N THR A 93 15.47 24.23 7.36
CA THR A 93 16.87 24.40 6.97
C THR A 93 17.29 23.30 6.02
N GLU A 94 18.17 23.60 5.06
CA GLU A 94 18.62 22.59 4.09
C GLU A 94 19.29 21.40 4.78
N GLY A 95 18.81 20.19 4.47
CA GLY A 95 19.27 18.95 5.09
C GLY A 95 18.40 17.75 4.73
N ASP A 96 19.00 16.56 4.77
CA ASP A 96 18.32 15.33 4.32
C ASP A 96 17.12 14.96 5.20
N SER A 97 17.16 15.26 6.50
CA SER A 97 16.05 15.01 7.43
C SER A 97 14.99 16.10 7.40
N ASP A 98 15.38 17.36 7.56
CA ASP A 98 14.44 18.49 7.71
C ASP A 98 13.54 18.68 6.48
N GLU A 99 14.08 18.40 5.28
CA GLU A 99 13.33 18.49 4.03
C GLU A 99 12.15 17.53 3.97
N VAL A 100 12.42 16.26 4.29
CA VAL A 100 11.39 15.21 4.26
C VAL A 100 10.30 15.53 5.27
N HIS A 101 10.69 15.92 6.49
CA HIS A 101 9.77 16.25 7.56
C HIS A 101 8.90 17.46 7.22
N ARG A 102 9.44 18.50 6.55
CA ARG A 102 8.62 19.61 6.08
C ARG A 102 7.55 19.17 5.09
N VAL A 103 7.95 18.42 4.07
CA VAL A 103 7.03 18.00 3.00
C VAL A 103 5.91 17.19 3.62
N GLU A 104 6.26 16.23 4.47
CA GLU A 104 5.28 15.42 5.16
C GLU A 104 4.40 16.21 6.12
N TYR A 105 4.97 17.07 6.95
CA TYR A 105 4.20 17.88 7.91
C TYR A 105 3.14 18.70 7.17
N THR A 106 3.54 19.39 6.10
CA THR A 106 2.61 20.17 5.29
C THR A 106 1.57 19.26 4.63
N LEU A 107 1.98 18.11 4.08
CA LEU A 107 1.08 17.14 3.47
C LEU A 107 0.05 16.58 4.46
N GLN A 108 0.46 16.32 5.70
CA GLN A 108 -0.42 15.86 6.77
C GLN A 108 -1.43 16.94 7.14
N HIS A 109 -1.03 18.20 7.25
CA HIS A 109 -1.94 19.31 7.52
C HIS A 109 -2.98 19.47 6.40
N VAL A 110 -2.55 19.45 5.14
CA VAL A 110 -3.46 19.53 3.99
C VAL A 110 -4.41 18.32 3.96
N SER A 111 -3.90 17.12 4.23
CA SER A 111 -4.72 15.90 4.34
C SER A 111 -5.74 15.98 5.47
N ASN A 112 -5.37 16.57 6.61
CA ASN A 112 -6.27 16.76 7.76
C ASN A 112 -7.37 17.77 7.44
N GLU A 113 -7.06 18.89 6.79
CA GLU A 113 -8.08 19.86 6.37
C GLU A 113 -9.12 19.23 5.44
N VAL A 114 -8.68 18.43 4.46
CA VAL A 114 -9.58 17.69 3.56
C VAL A 114 -10.47 16.73 4.34
N TRP A 115 -9.89 16.00 5.31
CA TRP A 115 -10.64 15.08 6.15
C TRP A 115 -11.65 15.79 7.05
N CYS A 116 -11.27 16.91 7.67
CA CYS A 116 -12.14 17.76 8.47
C CYS A 116 -13.32 18.30 7.66
N SER A 117 -13.08 18.73 6.41
CA SER A 117 -14.18 19.18 5.52
C SER A 117 -15.21 18.07 5.31
N TRP A 118 -14.77 16.83 5.05
CA TRP A 118 -15.70 15.72 4.88
C TRP A 118 -16.48 15.35 6.12
N LEU A 119 -15.88 15.49 7.30
CA LEU A 119 -16.61 15.31 8.55
C LEU A 119 -17.71 16.36 8.74
N VAL A 120 -17.43 17.63 8.39
CA VAL A 120 -18.42 18.71 8.48
C VAL A 120 -19.57 18.47 7.49
N ASP A 121 -19.26 17.97 6.30
CA ASP A 121 -20.22 17.70 5.23
C ASP A 121 -20.95 16.33 5.37
N ASP A 122 -20.71 15.58 6.45
CA ASP A 122 -21.22 14.21 6.69
C ASP A 122 -20.94 13.25 5.52
N LYS A 123 -19.82 13.46 4.81
CA LYS A 123 -19.40 12.59 3.70
C LYS A 123 -18.73 11.35 4.28
N GLN A 124 -19.20 10.18 3.85
CA GLN A 124 -18.55 8.92 4.23
C GLN A 124 -17.13 8.86 3.67
N VAL A 125 -16.14 8.85 4.56
CA VAL A 125 -14.72 8.76 4.18
C VAL A 125 -14.36 7.29 3.91
N SER A 126 -13.79 7.04 2.74
CA SER A 126 -13.38 5.69 2.34
C SER A 126 -12.08 5.24 2.99
N TRP A 127 -11.29 6.17 3.53
CA TRP A 127 -9.98 5.94 4.11
C TRP A 127 -9.93 6.31 5.59
N VAL A 128 -9.23 5.50 6.38
CA VAL A 128 -8.93 5.76 7.79
C VAL A 128 -7.42 5.78 7.99
N GLN A 129 -6.93 6.77 8.73
CA GLN A 129 -5.54 6.82 9.17
C GLN A 129 -5.36 5.84 10.34
N GLN A 130 -5.06 4.60 10.00
CA GLN A 130 -4.85 3.52 10.94
C GLN A 130 -3.66 2.68 10.46
N GLY A 131 -2.89 2.17 11.41
CA GLY A 131 -1.84 1.20 11.11
C GLY A 131 -2.46 -0.01 10.42
N CYS A 132 -2.06 -0.25 9.18
CA CYS A 132 -2.55 -1.38 8.39
C CYS A 132 -1.53 -2.53 8.36
N TYR A 133 -0.37 -2.35 9.00
CA TYR A 133 0.70 -3.34 9.11
C TYR A 133 1.17 -3.56 10.56
N HIS A 134 1.21 -4.83 10.99
CA HIS A 134 1.55 -5.22 12.37
C HIS A 134 2.40 -6.49 12.47
N GLU A 135 3.15 -6.85 11.42
CA GLU A 135 4.12 -7.96 11.52
C GLU A 135 5.26 -7.56 12.48
N GLU A 136 5.76 -8.53 13.27
CA GLU A 136 6.87 -8.34 14.20
C GLU A 136 8.10 -9.15 13.75
N PRO A 137 9.28 -8.53 13.55
CA PRO A 137 9.54 -7.09 13.65
C PRO A 137 8.93 -6.31 12.48
N ARG A 138 8.58 -5.05 12.73
CA ARG A 138 8.02 -4.19 11.67
C ARG A 138 9.04 -3.90 10.57
N VAL A 139 8.58 -3.86 9.32
CA VAL A 139 9.35 -3.39 8.14
C VAL A 139 9.46 -1.85 8.12
N ALA A 140 9.21 -1.19 9.25
CA ALA A 140 8.92 0.24 9.32
C ALA A 140 10.15 1.15 9.42
N SER A 141 11.35 0.60 9.57
CA SER A 141 12.59 1.37 9.75
C SER A 141 13.81 0.58 9.25
N GLY A 142 14.62 1.16 8.35
CA GLY A 142 15.88 0.55 7.87
C GLY A 142 16.80 1.61 7.23
N GLU A 143 17.98 1.30 6.67
CA GLU A 143 19.09 0.63 7.36
C GLU A 143 20.02 1.69 7.98
N HIS A 144 20.65 1.34 9.09
CA HIS A 144 21.30 2.23 10.04
C HIS A 144 22.55 2.92 9.47
N THR A 145 22.65 4.25 9.59
CA THR A 145 23.93 4.96 9.43
C THR A 145 24.46 5.42 10.79
N PRO A 146 25.77 5.72 10.92
CA PRO A 146 26.33 6.21 12.18
C PRO A 146 25.75 7.55 12.66
N ASP A 147 25.17 8.33 11.74
CA ASP A 147 24.68 9.69 11.93
C ASP A 147 23.14 9.79 11.98
N VAL A 148 22.40 8.88 11.33
CA VAL A 148 20.94 8.74 11.48
C VAL A 148 20.56 7.28 11.76
N PRO A 149 19.65 7.03 12.72
CA PRO A 149 19.34 5.65 13.13
C PRO A 149 18.78 4.78 11.98
N TYR A 150 18.24 5.38 10.90
CA TYR A 150 17.66 4.71 9.74
C TYR A 150 17.79 5.59 8.47
N GLU A 151 18.15 5.03 7.31
CA GLU A 151 18.09 5.65 5.97
C GLU A 151 16.66 5.93 5.46
N TRP A 152 15.65 5.23 5.99
CA TRP A 152 14.26 5.37 5.58
C TRP A 152 13.28 4.85 6.65
N GLN A 153 12.03 5.33 6.59
CA GLN A 153 10.98 4.96 7.53
C GLN A 153 9.58 5.06 6.90
N THR A 154 8.71 4.09 7.15
CA THR A 154 7.28 4.22 6.80
C THR A 154 6.55 5.06 7.85
N CYS A 155 5.65 5.93 7.40
CA CYS A 155 4.80 6.75 8.26
C CYS A 155 3.40 6.91 7.66
N ALA A 156 2.51 7.53 8.43
CA ALA A 156 1.16 7.93 8.00
C ALA A 156 0.44 6.82 7.20
N GLU A 157 0.35 5.62 7.80
CA GLU A 157 -0.39 4.48 7.25
C GLU A 157 -1.88 4.82 7.13
N PHE A 158 -2.49 4.37 6.05
CA PHE A 158 -3.92 4.48 5.84
C PHE A 158 -4.48 3.23 5.16
N GLU A 159 -5.71 2.89 5.49
CA GLU A 159 -6.44 1.77 4.90
C GLU A 159 -7.88 2.15 4.60
N ALA A 160 -8.53 1.34 3.77
CA ALA A 160 -9.94 1.53 3.52
C ALA A 160 -10.77 1.21 4.78
N SER A 161 -11.85 1.96 5.00
CA SER A 161 -12.75 1.78 6.15
C SER A 161 -13.59 0.49 6.08
N SER A 162 -13.63 -0.17 4.91
CA SER A 162 -14.38 -1.40 4.66
C SER A 162 -13.47 -2.56 4.31
N ILE A 163 -13.74 -3.73 4.90
CA ILE A 163 -13.04 -4.98 4.60
C ILE A 163 -13.29 -5.49 3.16
N ASP A 164 -14.32 -4.98 2.47
CA ASP A 164 -14.56 -5.28 1.06
C ASP A 164 -13.60 -4.50 0.13
N ILE A 165 -12.73 -3.66 0.69
CA ILE A 165 -11.71 -2.89 -0.03
C ILE A 165 -10.35 -3.24 0.58
N PRO A 166 -9.55 -4.15 -0.03
CA PRO A 166 -8.30 -4.64 0.57
C PRO A 166 -7.12 -3.67 0.42
N HIS A 167 -7.40 -2.47 -0.06
CA HIS A 167 -6.43 -1.44 -0.40
C HIS A 167 -5.81 -0.85 0.86
N CYS A 168 -4.53 -0.53 0.81
CA CYS A 168 -3.87 0.27 1.83
C CYS A 168 -2.74 1.12 1.25
N GLY A 169 -2.29 2.09 2.01
CA GLY A 169 -1.15 2.87 1.64
C GLY A 169 -0.39 3.40 2.84
N PHE A 170 0.76 3.98 2.53
CA PHE A 170 1.62 4.60 3.52
C PHE A 170 2.47 5.65 2.83
N ARG A 171 3.06 6.51 3.66
CA ARG A 171 4.08 7.46 3.24
C ARG A 171 5.43 6.94 3.69
N LEU A 172 6.48 7.33 2.98
CA LEU A 172 7.81 6.77 3.16
C LEU A 172 8.83 7.88 3.11
N TYR A 173 9.58 8.02 4.20
CA TYR A 173 10.72 8.93 4.29
C TYR A 173 11.96 8.26 3.71
N HIS A 174 12.72 9.04 2.95
CA HIS A 174 14.06 8.67 2.53
C HIS A 174 15.04 9.78 2.88
N TYR A 175 16.01 9.46 3.72
CA TYR A 175 17.15 10.32 4.06
C TYR A 175 18.28 10.12 3.05
N ALA A 176 17.94 10.11 1.77
CA ALA A 176 18.84 9.84 0.66
C ALA A 176 18.50 10.71 -0.55
N GLN A 177 19.46 10.86 -1.47
CA GLN A 177 19.22 11.63 -2.68
C GLN A 177 18.14 10.97 -3.57
N PRO A 178 17.27 11.78 -4.19
CA PRO A 178 16.26 11.27 -5.12
C PRO A 178 16.93 10.72 -6.37
N GLU A 179 16.73 9.43 -6.63
CA GLU A 179 17.23 8.74 -7.81
C GLU A 179 16.08 8.08 -8.59
N GLU A 180 16.18 8.09 -9.91
CA GLU A 180 15.11 7.57 -10.78
C GLU A 180 14.87 6.05 -10.61
N PRO A 181 15.90 5.19 -10.47
CA PRO A 181 15.68 3.77 -10.18
C PRO A 181 14.81 3.51 -8.95
N LEU A 182 14.15 2.35 -8.95
CA LEU A 182 13.39 1.88 -7.81
C LEU A 182 14.34 1.57 -6.64
N ARG A 183 13.99 2.00 -5.42
CA ARG A 183 14.79 1.76 -4.23
C ARG A 183 14.33 0.52 -3.49
N ARG A 184 15.30 -0.12 -2.85
CA ARG A 184 15.10 -1.22 -1.89
C ARG A 184 14.11 -0.83 -0.79
N SER A 185 14.23 0.40 -0.31
CA SER A 185 13.36 1.00 0.71
C SER A 185 11.93 1.21 0.27
N GLU A 186 11.63 1.25 -1.03
CA GLU A 186 10.25 1.25 -1.54
C GLU A 186 9.71 -0.18 -1.68
N VAL A 187 10.54 -1.12 -2.17
CA VAL A 187 10.12 -2.51 -2.41
C VAL A 187 9.83 -3.25 -1.11
N LEU A 188 10.70 -3.14 -0.11
CA LEU A 188 10.57 -3.85 1.17
C LEU A 188 9.21 -3.62 1.86
N PRO A 189 8.77 -2.37 2.10
CA PRO A 189 7.47 -2.14 2.71
C PRO A 189 6.31 -2.51 1.78
N ILE A 190 6.41 -2.31 0.45
CA ILE A 190 5.36 -2.75 -0.49
C ILE A 190 5.07 -4.24 -0.31
N VAL A 191 6.11 -5.09 -0.37
CA VAL A 191 5.91 -6.54 -0.25
C VAL A 191 5.57 -6.96 1.17
N GLY A 192 6.08 -6.27 2.19
CA GLY A 192 5.74 -6.51 3.59
C GLY A 192 4.24 -6.30 3.85
N TYR A 193 3.69 -5.16 3.40
CA TYR A 193 2.28 -4.84 3.59
C TYR A 193 1.38 -5.81 2.84
N MET A 194 1.72 -6.18 1.60
CA MET A 194 0.98 -7.18 0.84
C MET A 194 1.00 -8.56 1.51
N ARG A 195 2.16 -9.03 1.99
CA ARG A 195 2.30 -10.30 2.72
C ARG A 195 1.42 -10.30 3.96
N TRP A 196 1.51 -9.25 4.78
CA TRP A 196 0.71 -9.11 5.99
C TRP A 196 -0.78 -9.19 5.67
N ARG A 197 -1.25 -8.40 4.70
CA ARG A 197 -2.66 -8.39 4.26
C ARG A 197 -3.14 -9.76 3.77
N LEU A 198 -2.33 -10.51 3.03
CA LEU A 198 -2.68 -11.85 2.54
C LEU A 198 -2.99 -12.84 3.66
N THR A 199 -2.38 -12.67 4.83
CA THR A 199 -2.59 -13.52 6.02
C THR A 199 -3.84 -13.15 6.83
N GLN A 200 -4.42 -11.97 6.60
CA GLN A 200 -5.59 -11.51 7.34
C GLN A 200 -6.86 -12.18 6.83
N PHE A 201 -7.54 -12.93 7.71
CA PHE A 201 -8.75 -13.66 7.33
C PHE A 201 -9.94 -12.74 7.02
N ASP A 202 -9.94 -11.50 7.50
CA ASP A 202 -11.01 -10.53 7.22
C ASP A 202 -11.09 -10.22 5.72
N TYR A 203 -9.98 -10.34 4.99
CA TYR A 203 -9.90 -10.14 3.54
C TYR A 203 -9.95 -11.44 2.73
N ILE A 204 -10.54 -12.51 3.28
CA ILE A 204 -10.56 -13.84 2.62
C ILE A 204 -11.27 -13.86 1.26
N ARG A 205 -12.08 -12.83 0.96
CA ARG A 205 -12.75 -12.66 -0.33
C ARG A 205 -11.82 -12.14 -1.43
N HIS A 206 -10.70 -11.54 -1.05
CA HIS A 206 -9.77 -10.89 -1.97
C HIS A 206 -8.59 -11.81 -2.29
N TYR A 207 -8.19 -11.78 -3.55
CA TYR A 207 -7.01 -12.44 -4.09
C TYR A 207 -5.86 -11.45 -4.32
N THR A 208 -6.19 -10.19 -4.62
CA THR A 208 -5.23 -9.12 -4.88
C THR A 208 -5.27 -8.08 -3.77
N PHE A 209 -4.10 -7.61 -3.36
CA PHE A 209 -3.92 -6.66 -2.26
C PHE A 209 -3.11 -5.45 -2.74
N PRO A 210 -3.77 -4.48 -3.37
CA PRO A 210 -3.09 -3.31 -3.91
C PRO A 210 -2.54 -2.41 -2.82
N VAL A 211 -1.37 -1.82 -3.08
CA VAL A 211 -0.72 -0.86 -2.17
C VAL A 211 -0.36 0.42 -2.92
N VAL A 212 -0.66 1.58 -2.34
CA VAL A 212 -0.19 2.88 -2.80
C VAL A 212 0.86 3.46 -1.85
N VAL A 213 1.92 4.05 -2.39
CA VAL A 213 3.04 4.59 -1.62
C VAL A 213 3.32 6.01 -2.06
N ILE A 214 3.39 6.93 -1.09
CA ILE A 214 3.91 8.27 -1.30
C ILE A 214 5.35 8.29 -0.81
N SER A 215 6.31 8.25 -1.73
CA SER A 215 7.73 8.14 -1.43
C SER A 215 8.39 9.53 -1.49
N ILE A 216 8.88 10.00 -0.35
CA ILE A 216 9.40 11.34 -0.11
C ILE A 216 10.93 11.27 0.06
N PHE A 217 11.65 11.76 -0.93
CA PHE A 217 13.11 11.90 -0.94
C PHE A 217 13.48 13.37 -0.84
N ARG A 218 13.91 13.82 0.34
CA ARG A 218 14.14 15.25 0.60
C ARG A 218 12.92 16.07 0.13
N SER A 219 13.15 17.10 -0.69
CA SER A 219 12.09 17.90 -1.34
C SER A 219 11.56 17.32 -2.67
N LYS A 220 11.65 16.01 -2.92
CA LYS A 220 11.06 15.37 -4.11
C LYS A 220 10.18 14.20 -3.73
N VAL A 221 9.01 14.14 -4.32
CA VAL A 221 8.03 13.08 -4.03
C VAL A 221 7.68 12.33 -5.29
N ARG A 222 7.54 11.01 -5.20
CA ARG A 222 6.93 10.20 -6.25
C ARG A 222 5.88 9.27 -5.67
N ILE A 223 4.95 8.87 -6.51
CA ILE A 223 3.88 7.94 -6.16
C ILE A 223 4.20 6.60 -6.79
N LEU A 224 4.02 5.54 -6.00
CA LEU A 224 4.02 4.18 -6.49
C LEU A 224 2.66 3.56 -6.22
N HIS A 225 2.22 2.72 -7.14
CA HIS A 225 1.15 1.76 -6.87
C HIS A 225 1.62 0.38 -7.27
N ALA A 226 1.23 -0.61 -6.48
CA ALA A 226 1.72 -1.97 -6.64
C ALA A 226 0.61 -2.99 -6.42
N TYR A 227 0.71 -4.10 -7.13
CA TYR A 227 -0.12 -5.29 -6.91
C TYR A 227 0.60 -6.54 -7.43
N HIS A 228 0.15 -7.72 -7.00
CA HIS A 228 0.70 -8.99 -7.48
C HIS A 228 -0.37 -9.75 -8.27
N ASP A 229 -0.06 -10.17 -9.50
CA ASP A 229 -1.02 -10.82 -10.41
C ASP A 229 -1.07 -12.35 -10.30
N GLY A 230 -0.18 -12.92 -9.48
CA GLY A 230 0.01 -14.36 -9.31
C GLY A 230 1.35 -14.86 -9.84
N ASN A 231 1.94 -14.15 -10.80
CA ASN A 231 3.21 -14.49 -11.44
C ASN A 231 4.28 -13.41 -11.21
N HIS A 232 3.88 -12.14 -11.18
CA HIS A 232 4.77 -11.00 -11.07
C HIS A 232 4.25 -9.97 -10.08
N LEU A 233 5.19 -9.27 -9.43
CA LEU A 233 4.91 -8.04 -8.71
C LEU A 233 4.93 -6.87 -9.70
N HIS A 234 3.78 -6.25 -9.92
CA HIS A 234 3.68 -5.04 -10.72
C HIS A 234 3.88 -3.83 -9.82
N ILE A 235 4.79 -2.94 -10.21
CA ILE A 235 4.99 -1.64 -9.57
C ILE A 235 4.91 -0.62 -10.69
N SER A 236 4.01 0.35 -10.58
CA SER A 236 4.09 1.53 -11.45
C SER A 236 4.49 2.74 -10.63
N LYS A 237 5.33 3.57 -11.25
CA LYS A 237 6.05 4.64 -10.56
C LYS A 237 5.95 5.92 -11.35
N SER A 238 5.61 7.01 -10.67
CA SER A 238 5.56 8.32 -11.30
C SER A 238 6.95 8.93 -11.44
N HIS A 239 7.04 10.00 -12.22
CA HIS A 239 8.16 10.93 -12.09
C HIS A 239 8.13 11.63 -10.72
N PHE A 240 9.25 12.23 -10.35
CA PHE A 240 9.34 13.07 -9.16
C PHE A 240 8.62 14.40 -9.36
N VAL A 241 7.78 14.74 -8.40
CA VAL A 241 7.20 16.06 -8.19
C VAL A 241 8.13 16.85 -7.27
N ASP A 242 8.46 18.08 -7.65
CA ASP A 242 9.40 18.93 -6.92
C ASP A 242 8.67 19.78 -5.86
N PHE A 243 9.11 19.64 -4.60
CA PHE A 243 8.60 20.34 -3.42
C PHE A 243 9.62 21.33 -2.84
N LYS A 244 10.69 21.69 -3.57
CA LYS A 244 11.62 22.75 -3.13
C LYS A 244 10.87 24.05 -2.77
N GLU A 245 9.80 24.32 -3.49
CA GLU A 245 8.84 25.38 -3.18
C GLU A 245 7.51 24.77 -2.72
N ASN A 246 6.84 25.43 -1.78
CA ASN A 246 5.53 25.02 -1.26
C ASN A 246 4.40 25.34 -2.25
N LYS A 247 4.32 24.58 -3.34
CA LYS A 247 3.29 24.75 -4.37
C LYS A 247 2.01 24.03 -3.98
N ARG A 248 0.92 24.79 -3.78
CA ARG A 248 -0.42 24.29 -3.43
C ARG A 248 -0.87 23.12 -4.32
N GLY A 249 -0.77 23.30 -5.64
CA GLY A 249 -1.18 22.27 -6.60
C GLY A 249 -0.43 20.93 -6.45
N ASN A 250 0.81 20.94 -5.96
CA ASN A 250 1.56 19.70 -5.71
C ASN A 250 1.01 18.96 -4.49
N TYR A 251 0.64 19.69 -3.44
CA TYR A 251 -0.01 19.10 -2.26
C TYR A 251 -1.42 18.61 -2.59
N GLU A 252 -2.20 19.36 -3.37
CA GLU A 252 -3.52 18.91 -3.88
C GLU A 252 -3.38 17.61 -4.66
N LEU A 253 -2.36 17.51 -5.53
CA LEU A 253 -2.06 16.28 -6.27
C LEU A 253 -1.81 15.10 -5.33
N LEU A 254 -0.91 15.23 -4.35
CA LEU A 254 -0.61 14.13 -3.43
C LEU A 254 -1.82 13.74 -2.58
N VAL A 255 -2.60 14.71 -2.09
CA VAL A 255 -3.78 14.44 -1.27
C VAL A 255 -4.89 13.73 -2.06
N ARG A 256 -5.02 14.02 -3.36
CA ARG A 256 -5.91 13.24 -4.25
C ARG A 256 -5.51 11.77 -4.32
N TRP A 257 -4.22 11.44 -4.24
CA TRP A 257 -3.77 10.05 -4.24
C TRP A 257 -3.89 9.38 -2.87
N ILE A 258 -3.65 10.12 -1.78
CA ILE A 258 -3.85 9.63 -0.40
C ILE A 258 -5.31 9.26 -0.18
N HIS A 259 -6.23 10.11 -0.65
CA HIS A 259 -7.66 9.84 -0.61
C HIS A 259 -8.19 9.32 -1.95
N GLY A 260 -7.36 8.59 -2.69
CA GLY A 260 -7.68 8.08 -4.02
C GLY A 260 -8.89 7.17 -4.05
N VAL A 261 -9.41 6.90 -5.24
CA VAL A 261 -10.53 5.96 -5.43
C VAL A 261 -9.94 4.55 -5.56
N PRO A 262 -10.26 3.63 -4.64
CA PRO A 262 -9.90 2.22 -4.82
C PRO A 262 -10.72 1.67 -6.00
N CYS A 263 -10.05 1.00 -6.93
CA CYS A 263 -10.67 0.46 -8.13
C CYS A 263 -10.12 -0.93 -8.48
N GLY A 264 -10.54 -1.48 -9.62
CA GLY A 264 -10.14 -2.82 -10.05
C GLY A 264 -10.81 -3.95 -9.26
N ASP A 265 -10.91 -5.13 -9.89
CA ASP A 265 -11.47 -6.32 -9.23
C ASP A 265 -10.39 -7.05 -8.44
N THR A 266 -10.49 -6.99 -7.11
CA THR A 266 -9.60 -7.68 -6.17
C THR A 266 -10.13 -9.05 -5.75
N THR A 267 -11.37 -9.39 -6.12
CA THR A 267 -12.05 -10.66 -5.78
C THR A 267 -11.95 -11.69 -6.89
N ALA A 268 -11.58 -11.26 -8.10
CA ALA A 268 -11.26 -12.13 -9.22
C ALA A 268 -10.17 -13.14 -8.84
N PRO A 269 -10.41 -14.46 -9.04
CA PRO A 269 -9.39 -15.47 -8.83
C PRO A 269 -8.17 -15.24 -9.74
N LEU A 270 -6.97 -15.37 -9.17
CA LEU A 270 -5.72 -15.29 -9.94
C LEU A 270 -5.64 -16.38 -11.00
N SER A 271 -5.07 -16.06 -12.16
CA SER A 271 -4.87 -17.00 -13.28
C SER A 271 -3.63 -17.88 -13.09
N ILE A 272 -3.53 -18.49 -11.91
CA ILE A 272 -2.45 -19.41 -11.52
C ILE A 272 -3.03 -20.69 -10.91
N GLU A 273 -2.23 -21.75 -10.93
CA GLU A 273 -2.48 -22.92 -10.10
C GLU A 273 -2.16 -22.60 -8.65
N GLY A 274 -2.99 -23.11 -7.73
CA GLY A 274 -2.76 -22.96 -6.31
C GLY A 274 -1.96 -24.13 -5.76
N GLU A 275 -1.23 -23.91 -4.66
CA GLU A 275 -0.47 -24.97 -4.01
C GLU A 275 -1.35 -25.91 -3.18
N GLU A 276 -0.83 -27.09 -2.83
CA GLU A 276 -1.52 -27.97 -1.89
C GLU A 276 -1.44 -27.43 -0.47
N LEU A 277 -2.58 -27.44 0.24
CA LEU A 277 -2.62 -26.98 1.62
C LEU A 277 -2.20 -28.10 2.54
N ASP A 278 -1.23 -27.82 3.41
CA ASP A 278 -0.87 -28.73 4.48
C ASP A 278 -2.04 -28.92 5.48
N GLU A 279 -1.90 -29.95 6.33
CA GLU A 279 -2.93 -30.31 7.31
C GLU A 279 -3.13 -29.22 8.37
N SER A 280 -2.07 -28.50 8.74
CA SER A 280 -2.13 -27.43 9.74
C SER A 280 -2.90 -26.21 9.22
N THR A 281 -2.58 -25.75 8.01
CA THR A 281 -3.30 -24.66 7.32
C THR A 281 -4.77 -25.04 7.12
N SER A 282 -5.03 -26.29 6.75
CA SER A 282 -6.38 -26.84 6.64
C SER A 282 -7.16 -26.78 7.95
N LYS A 283 -6.52 -27.13 9.07
CA LYS A 283 -7.13 -27.07 10.42
C LYS A 283 -7.41 -25.63 10.84
N VAL A 284 -6.53 -24.68 10.55
CA VAL A 284 -6.71 -23.26 10.86
C VAL A 284 -7.91 -22.67 10.12
N ILE A 285 -8.05 -22.99 8.83
CA ILE A 285 -9.22 -22.57 8.03
C ILE A 285 -10.51 -23.12 8.66
N ASP A 286 -10.55 -24.43 8.93
CA ASP A 286 -11.74 -25.09 9.45
C ASP A 286 -12.12 -24.58 10.84
N HIS A 287 -11.13 -24.33 11.70
CA HIS A 287 -11.33 -23.74 13.02
C HIS A 287 -11.91 -22.33 12.92
N THR A 288 -11.32 -21.49 12.07
CA THR A 288 -11.70 -20.10 11.88
C THR A 288 -13.14 -19.99 11.35
N LEU A 289 -13.49 -20.79 10.34
CA LEU A 289 -14.86 -20.84 9.80
C LEU A 289 -15.89 -21.29 10.84
N LYS A 290 -15.56 -22.31 11.64
CA LYS A 290 -16.43 -22.75 12.76
C LYS A 290 -16.61 -21.67 13.80
N ARG A 291 -15.57 -20.87 14.10
CA ARG A 291 -15.65 -19.73 15.03
C ARG A 291 -16.61 -18.66 14.54
N PHE A 292 -16.53 -18.27 13.26
CA PHE A 292 -17.45 -17.30 12.66
C PHE A 292 -18.90 -17.78 12.67
N LEU A 293 -19.13 -19.06 12.38
CA LEU A 293 -20.45 -19.66 12.48
C LEU A 293 -21.05 -19.56 13.88
N ARG A 294 -20.27 -19.88 14.92
CA ARG A 294 -20.73 -19.80 16.31
C ARG A 294 -21.13 -18.37 16.69
N LYS A 295 -20.33 -17.37 16.30
CA LYS A 295 -20.65 -15.95 16.55
C LYS A 295 -21.95 -15.53 15.86
N SER A 296 -22.15 -15.91 14.60
CA SER A 296 -23.38 -15.56 13.86
C SER A 296 -24.66 -16.16 14.47
N ARG A 297 -24.56 -17.30 15.15
CA ARG A 297 -25.70 -17.97 15.82
C ARG A 297 -25.98 -17.41 17.22
N ALA A 298 -25.04 -16.66 17.81
CA ALA A 298 -25.20 -16.06 19.13
C ALA A 298 -25.78 -14.63 19.05
N GLN A 299 -25.84 -14.05 17.85
CA GLN A 299 -26.31 -12.69 17.59
C GLN A 299 -27.70 -12.62 16.92
N GLY A 300 -28.31 -13.78 16.61
CA GLY A 300 -29.66 -13.90 16.06
C GLY A 300 -30.46 -14.90 16.86
#